data_AF-A0A952LVD7-F1
#
_entry.id   AF-A0A952LVD7-F1
#
_cell.length_a   1.000
_cell.length_b   1.000
_cell.length_c   1.000
_cell.angle_alpha   90.00
_cell.angle_beta   90.00
_cell.angle_gamma   90.00
#
_symmetry.space_group_name_H-M   'P 1'
#
loop_
_entity.id
_entity.type
_entity.pdbx_description
1 polymer ?
#
loop_
_entity_poly.entity_id
_entity_poly.type
_entity_poly.pdbx_seq_one_letter_code
_entity_poly.pdbx_strand_id
1 'polypeptide(L)' 'MSERVDSEFRGALIGCGFFAENHMHAWRDIDNVQIVAICDTDPARLAAVGEQFNVERRYDSAEKMFELARLAEVYGNGEI' A
#
# COMPACT_ATOMS: atom_id res chain seq x y z
N MET A 1 23.96 11.09 21.49
CA MET A 1 23.44 11.19 20.11
C MET A 1 22.15 10.40 20.09
N SER A 2 21.01 11.05 19.87
CA SER A 2 19.72 10.35 19.81
C SER A 2 19.63 9.67 18.45
N GLU A 3 19.66 8.33 18.42
CA GLU A 3 19.26 7.57 17.24
C GLU A 3 17.78 7.90 16.96
N ARG A 4 17.50 8.54 15.84
CA ARG A 4 16.14 8.56 15.31
C ARG A 4 15.91 7.18 14.73
N VAL A 5 14.90 6.47 15.22
CA VAL A 5 14.34 5.35 14.47
C VAL A 5 13.79 5.97 13.20
N ASP A 6 14.43 5.70 12.06
CA ASP A 6 13.88 6.06 10.76
C ASP A 6 12.61 5.22 10.56
N SER A 7 11.46 5.77 10.97
CA SER A 7 10.18 5.08 10.87
C SER A 7 9.75 5.03 9.41
N GLU A 8 9.59 3.83 8.87
CA GLU A 8 9.02 3.62 7.55
C GLU A 8 7.50 3.91 7.57
N PHE A 9 7.06 4.84 6.73
CA PHE A 9 5.66 5.16 6.52
C PHE A 9 5.06 4.23 5.46
N ARG A 10 4.07 3.44 5.88
CA ARG A 10 3.36 2.52 5.00
C ARG A 10 2.02 3.12 4.60
N GLY A 11 1.82 3.28 3.30
CA GLY A 11 0.60 3.83 2.71
C GLY A 11 -0.18 2.82 1.88
N ALA A 12 -1.39 3.22 1.51
CA ALA A 12 -2.24 2.49 0.58
C ALA A 12 -2.80 3.46 -0.47
N LEU A 13 -2.94 3.00 -1.72
CA LEU A 13 -3.55 3.77 -2.81
C LEU A 13 -4.98 3.29 -3.05
N ILE A 14 -5.94 4.21 -3.03
CA ILE A 14 -7.33 3.93 -3.45
C ILE A 14 -7.57 4.62 -4.79
N GLY A 15 -7.88 3.83 -5.82
CA GLY A 15 -8.02 4.24 -7.21
C GLY A 15 -6.75 3.95 -8.04
N CYS A 16 -6.85 3.00 -8.96
CA CYS A 16 -5.85 2.57 -9.94
C CYS A 16 -6.14 3.16 -11.34
N GLY A 17 -6.70 4.38 -11.38
CA GLY A 17 -7.08 5.08 -12.61
C GLY A 17 -5.94 5.87 -13.26
N PHE A 18 -6.32 6.81 -14.14
CA PHE A 18 -5.42 7.59 -15.01
C PHE A 18 -4.17 8.19 -14.34
N PHE A 19 -4.25 8.59 -13.07
CA PHE A 19 -3.13 9.22 -12.36
C PHE A 19 -2.43 8.31 -11.34
N ALA A 20 -2.90 7.07 -11.18
CA ALA A 20 -2.41 6.16 -10.15
C ALA A 20 -0.91 5.89 -10.28
N GLU A 21 -0.43 5.63 -11.50
CA GLU A 21 0.98 5.36 -11.76
C GLU A 21 1.87 6.55 -11.37
N ASN A 22 1.43 7.78 -11.66
CA ASN A 22 2.15 8.99 -11.28
C ASN A 22 2.30 9.10 -9.76
N HIS A 23 1.24 8.81 -9.00
CA HIS A 23 1.31 8.76 -7.55
C HIS A 23 2.26 7.65 -7.07
N MET A 24 2.16 6.45 -7.63
CA MET A 24 3.02 5.33 -7.27
C MET A 24 4.51 5.63 -7.50
N HIS A 25 4.85 6.27 -8.61
CA HIS A 25 6.21 6.75 -8.88
C HIS A 25 6.65 7.81 -7.85
N ALA A 26 5.83 8.83 -7.63
CA ALA A 26 6.16 9.90 -6.67
C ALA A 26 6.39 9.36 -5.25
N TRP A 27 5.60 8.38 -4.80
CA TRP A 27 5.78 7.77 -3.48
C TRP A 27 7.02 6.89 -3.39
N ARG A 28 7.40 6.22 -4.48
CA ARG A 28 8.61 5.38 -4.54
C ARG A 28 9.91 6.19 -4.44
N ASP A 29 9.87 7.46 -4.84
CA ASP A 29 11.02 8.37 -4.81
C ASP A 29 11.22 9.03 -3.44
N ILE A 30 10.34 8.80 -2.46
CA ILE A 30 10.44 9.35 -1.11
C ILE A 30 11.06 8.31 -0.18
N ASP A 31 12.20 8.66 0.43
CA ASP A 31 12.85 7.83 1.44
C ASP A 31 11.89 7.52 2.59
N ASN A 32 11.96 6.27 3.09
CA ASN A 32 11.14 5.77 4.19
C ASN A 32 9.62 5.79 3.92
N VAL A 33 9.17 5.83 2.66
CA VAL A 33 7.76 5.67 2.31
C VAL A 33 7.56 4.46 1.40
N GLN A 34 6.54 3.65 1.68
CA GLN A 34 6.16 2.54 0.82
C GLN A 34 4.65 2.43 0.67
N ILE A 35 4.15 2.34 -0.57
CA ILE A 35 2.77 1.92 -0.82
C ILE A 35 2.69 0.40 -0.79
N VAL A 36 2.06 -0.14 0.25
CA VAL A 36 1.99 -1.58 0.52
C VAL A 36 0.67 -2.22 0.12
N ALA A 37 -0.31 -1.42 -0.27
CA ALA A 37 -1.64 -1.87 -0.66
C ALA A 37 -2.28 -0.97 -1.73
N ILE A 38 -3.10 -1.56 -2.59
CA ILE A 38 -3.89 -0.85 -3.60
C ILE A 38 -5.35 -1.31 -3.60
N CYS A 39 -6.26 -0.41 -3.99
CA CYS A 39 -7.69 -0.70 -4.13
C CYS A 39 -8.22 -0.10 -5.43
N ASP A 40 -9.02 -0.87 -6.17
CA ASP A 40 -9.85 -0.37 -7.27
C ASP A 40 -10.99 -1.37 -7.51
N THR A 41 -12.16 -0.88 -7.92
CA THR A 41 -13.32 -1.73 -8.24
C THR A 41 -13.19 -2.38 -9.63
N ASP A 42 -12.33 -1.85 -10.51
CA ASP A 42 -11.99 -2.42 -11.80
C ASP A 42 -10.81 -3.41 -11.63
N PRO A 43 -11.06 -4.74 -11.76
CA PRO A 43 -10.04 -5.75 -11.55
C PRO A 43 -8.90 -5.68 -12.57
N ALA A 44 -9.13 -5.16 -13.78
CA ALA A 44 -8.08 -5.03 -14.78
C ALA A 44 -7.09 -3.93 -14.39
N ARG A 45 -7.58 -2.80 -13.88
CA ARG A 45 -6.73 -1.70 -13.37
C ARG A 45 -5.97 -2.12 -12.13
N LEU A 46 -6.65 -2.79 -11.21
CA LEU A 46 -6.06 -3.32 -9.99
C LEU A 46 -4.92 -4.30 -10.28
N ALA A 47 -5.11 -5.19 -11.27
CA ALA A 47 -4.08 -6.13 -11.70
C ALA A 47 -2.89 -5.40 -12.35
N ALA A 48 -3.15 -4.51 -13.31
CA ALA A 48 -2.12 -3.77 -14.03
C ALA A 48 -1.19 -2.97 -13.09
N VAL A 49 -1.77 -2.14 -12.22
CA VAL A 49 -0.99 -1.36 -11.25
C VAL A 49 -0.29 -2.27 -10.24
N GLY A 50 -0.97 -3.31 -9.75
CA GLY A 50 -0.38 -4.24 -8.79
C GLY A 50 0.81 -5.01 -9.34
N GLU A 51 0.79 -5.37 -10.62
CA GLU A 51 1.91 -6.05 -11.30
C GLU A 51 3.05 -5.07 -11.58
N GLN A 52 2.75 -3.89 -12.13
CA GLN A 52 3.75 -2.87 -12.46
C GLN A 52 4.57 -2.40 -11.24
N PHE A 53 3.92 -2.28 -10.08
CA PHE A 53 4.54 -1.80 -8.85
C PHE A 53 4.80 -2.89 -7.80
N ASN A 54 4.56 -4.16 -8.13
CA ASN A 54 4.74 -5.31 -7.22
C ASN A 54 3.99 -5.16 -5.88
N VAL A 55 2.74 -4.71 -5.93
CA VAL A 55 1.88 -4.61 -4.73
C VAL A 55 1.03 -5.87 -4.61
N GLU A 56 1.25 -6.64 -3.54
CA GLU A 56 0.55 -7.91 -3.29
C GLU A 56 -0.83 -7.71 -2.65
N ARG A 57 -0.98 -6.71 -1.77
CA ARG A 57 -2.25 -6.45 -1.06
C ARG A 57 -3.17 -5.65 -1.97
N ARG A 58 -4.09 -6.35 -2.63
CA ARG A 58 -5.03 -5.79 -3.59
C ARG A 58 -6.46 -5.97 -3.10
N TYR A 59 -7.24 -4.91 -3.11
CA TYR A 59 -8.61 -4.90 -2.62
C TYR A 59 -9.57 -4.38 -3.69
N ASP A 60 -10.78 -4.93 -3.73
CA ASP A 60 -11.85 -4.50 -4.63
C ASP A 60 -12.81 -3.49 -3.97
N SER A 61 -12.61 -3.20 -2.67
CA SER A 61 -13.38 -2.21 -1.92
C SER A 61 -12.53 -1.55 -0.82
N ALA A 62 -12.82 -0.28 -0.55
CA ALA A 62 -12.14 0.47 0.50
C ALA A 62 -12.46 -0.09 1.89
N GLU A 63 -13.68 -0.58 2.13
CA GLU A 63 -14.05 -1.20 3.41
C GLU A 63 -13.17 -2.41 3.71
N LYS A 64 -13.00 -3.33 2.75
CA LYS A 64 -12.12 -4.50 2.91
C LYS A 64 -10.68 -4.08 3.14
N MET A 65 -10.20 -3.06 2.42
CA MET A 65 -8.86 -2.51 2.64
C MET A 65 -8.69 -2.00 4.08
N PHE A 66 -9.63 -1.20 4.61
CA PHE A 66 -9.52 -0.67 5.98
C PHE A 66 -9.64 -1.75 7.05
N GLU A 67 -10.50 -2.75 6.86
CA GLU A 67 -10.67 -3.86 7.79
C GLU A 67 -9.41 -4.73 7.85
N LEU A 68 -8.88 -5.13 6.69
CA LEU A 68 -7.73 -6.02 6.60
C LEU A 68 -6.39 -5.32 6.83
N ALA A 69 -6.26 -4.03 6.45
CA ALA A 69 -5.05 -3.26 6.75
C ALA A 69 -4.87 -3.04 8.26
N ARG A 70 -5.97 -2.79 8.98
CA ARG A 70 -5.95 -2.73 10.45
C ARG A 70 -5.54 -4.07 11.08
N LEU A 71 -5.98 -5.18 10.50
CA LEU A 71 -5.59 -6.52 10.97
C LEU A 71 -4.13 -6.85 10.66
N ALA A 72 -3.57 -6.34 9.56
CA ALA A 72 -2.17 -6.56 9.21
C ALA A 72 -1.17 -5.92 10.20
N GLU A 73 -1.57 -4.87 10.94
CA GLU A 73 -0.79 -4.37 12.10
C GLU A 73 -0.98 -5.24 13.35
N VAL A 74 -2.15 -5.87 13.52
CA VAL A 74 -2.49 -6.68 14.70
C VAL A 74 -1.89 -8.09 14.64
N TYR A 75 -1.72 -8.68 13.46
CA TYR A 75 -1.09 -10.00 13.29
C TYR A 75 0.44 -9.96 13.16
N GLY A 76 1.07 -8.79 13.36
CA GLY A 76 2.48 -8.55 13.08
C GLY A 76 3.41 -8.42 14.28
N ASN A 77 2.98 -8.73 15.52
CA ASN A 77 3.84 -8.79 16.71
C ASN A 77 3.22 -9.71 17.77
N GLY A 78 3.50 -11.00 17.68
CA GLY A 78 3.16 -12.00 18.69
C GLY A 78 3.93 -13.27 18.42
N GLU A 79 5.07 -13.41 19.08
CA GLU A 79 5.80 -14.68 19.20
C GLU A 79 4.86 -15.81 19.68
N ILE A 80 5.17 -17.01 19.16
CA ILE A 80 4.64 -18.39 19.37
C ILE A 80 3.22 -18.74 18.89
#